data_AF-A0A2N5J9B7-F1
#
_entry.id   AF-A0A2N5J9B7-F1
#
_cell.length_a   1.000
_cell.length_b   1.000
_cell.length_c   1.000
_cell.angle_alpha   90.00
_cell.angle_beta   90.00
_cell.angle_gamma   90.00
#
_symmetry.space_group_name_H-M   'P 1'
#
loop_
_entity.id
_entity.type
_entity.pdbx_description
1 polymer ?
#
loop_
_entity_poly.entity_id
_entity_poly.type
_entity_poly.pdbx_seq_one_letter_code
_entity_poly.pdbx_strand_id
1 'polypeptide(L)'
;MASQEELFLVVKVVDKASGAKSLVGVTSNVGDAALLIGKDHPEFKDADINFIGEREEFGAKRQLFNLPFDDTYLIYKVEAGAVLDPLLTK
;
A
#
# COMPACT_ATOMS: atom_id res chain seq x y z
N MET A 1 -12.55 1.52 -25.14
CA MET A 1 -12.53 1.01 -23.75
C MET A 1 -11.11 1.19 -23.25
N ALA A 2 -10.84 2.27 -22.52
CA ALA A 2 -9.53 2.41 -21.88
C ALA A 2 -9.56 1.47 -20.67
N SER A 3 -8.69 0.45 -20.64
CA SER A 3 -8.44 -0.25 -19.39
C SER A 3 -7.86 0.80 -18.44
N GLN A 4 -8.62 1.21 -17.43
CA GLN A 4 -8.07 2.01 -16.34
C GLN A 4 -6.91 1.21 -15.78
N GLU A 5 -5.68 1.68 -15.98
CA GLU A 5 -4.51 1.06 -15.41
C GLU A 5 -4.59 1.26 -13.89
N GLU A 6 -4.88 0.17 -13.18
CA GLU A 6 -4.92 0.16 -11.73
C GLU A 6 -3.49 0.18 -11.20
N LEU A 7 -3.21 1.08 -10.27
CA LEU A 7 -1.92 1.23 -9.62
C LEU A 7 -2.06 0.93 -8.12
N PHE A 8 -1.03 0.33 -7.55
CA PHE A 8 -0.88 0.04 -6.15
C PHE A 8 0.24 0.91 -5.58
N LEU A 9 -0.11 1.81 -4.67
CA LEU A 9 0.84 2.61 -3.91
C LEU A 9 1.18 1.89 -2.62
N VAL A 10 2.47 1.73 -2.35
CA VAL A 10 2.97 1.20 -1.09
C VAL A 10 3.44 2.38 -0.25
N VAL A 11 2.81 2.57 0.90
CA VAL A 11 3.07 3.69 1.81
C VAL A 11 3.53 3.13 3.15
N LYS A 12 4.61 3.69 3.69
CA LYS A 12 5.12 3.38 5.03
C LYS A 12 4.73 4.48 6.00
N VAL A 13 4.10 4.12 7.11
CA VAL A 13 3.89 5.01 8.25
C VAL A 13 5.23 5.14 8.97
N VAL A 14 5.84 6.32 8.88
CA VAL A 14 7.17 6.61 9.44
C VAL A 14 7.09 7.13 10.87
N ASP A 15 5.97 7.75 11.24
CA ASP A 15 5.67 8.12 12.63
C ASP A 15 4.19 7.85 12.92
N LYS A 16 3.94 6.91 13.84
CA LYS A 16 2.58 6.54 14.25
C LYS A 16 1.89 7.63 15.08
N ALA A 17 2.65 8.47 15.79
CA ALA A 17 2.08 9.49 16.66
C ALA A 17 1.57 10.70 15.87
N SER A 18 2.30 11.13 14.84
CA SER A 18 1.84 12.17 13.90
C SER A 18 1.02 11.62 12.73
N GLY A 19 1.12 10.32 12.45
CA GLY A 19 0.52 9.70 11.28
C GLY A 19 1.31 9.96 9.99
N ALA A 20 2.55 10.47 10.09
CA ALA A 20 3.38 10.80 8.94
C ALA A 20 3.64 9.55 8.08
N LYS A 21 3.47 9.72 6.78
CA LYS A 21 3.56 8.65 5.77
C LYS A 21 4.61 8.98 4.72
N SER A 22 5.30 7.96 4.24
CA SER A 22 6.27 8.05 3.16
C SER A 22 5.94 7.07 2.05
N LEU A 23 6.00 7.52 0.80
CA LEU A 23 5.80 6.65 -0.36
C LEU A 23 7.03 5.76 -0.53
N VAL A 24 6.83 4.45 -0.47
CA VAL A 24 7.88 3.44 -0.70
C VAL A 24 8.00 3.13 -2.19
N GLY A 25 6.87 3.03 -2.89
CA GLY A 25 6.86 2.76 -4.32
C GLY A 25 5.46 2.65 -4.90
N VAL A 26 5.42 2.55 -6.23
CA VAL A 26 4.20 2.37 -7.03
C VAL A 26 4.41 1.20 -7.97
N THR A 27 3.40 0.34 -8.09
CA THR A 27 3.42 -0.82 -9.00
C THR A 27 2.04 -1.06 -9.60
N SER A 28 1.96 -1.72 -10.75
CA SER A 28 0.70 -2.15 -11.37
C SER A 28 0.24 -3.53 -10.90
N ASN A 29 1.04 -4.22 -10.07
CA ASN A 29 0.73 -5.55 -9.56
C ASN A 29 0.81 -5.60 -8.03
N VAL A 30 -0.25 -6.10 -7.41
CA VAL A 30 -0.35 -6.25 -5.96
C VAL A 30 0.70 -7.22 -5.38
N GLY A 31 1.11 -8.24 -6.12
CA GLY A 31 2.19 -9.15 -5.70
C GLY A 31 3.54 -8.43 -5.60
N ASP A 32 3.82 -7.54 -6.55
CA ASP A 32 5.04 -6.72 -6.53
C ASP A 32 4.99 -5.69 -5.39
N ALA A 33 3.80 -5.24 -4.99
CA ALA A 33 3.62 -4.34 -3.85
C ALA A 33 4.04 -5.02 -2.54
N ALA A 34 3.71 -6.30 -2.37
CA ALA A 34 4.17 -7.10 -1.24
C ALA A 34 5.70 -7.32 -1.27
N LEU A 35 6.27 -7.54 -2.46
CA LEU A 35 7.73 -7.66 -2.62
C LEU A 35 8.48 -6.37 -2.24
N LEU A 36 7.90 -5.19 -2.49
CA LEU A 36 8.48 -3.91 -2.05
C LEU A 36 8.58 -3.83 -0.52
N ILE A 37 7.62 -4.38 0.20
CA ILE A 37 7.67 -4.45 1.67
C ILE A 37 8.73 -5.47 2.12
N GLY A 38 8.82 -6.63 1.47
CA GLY A 38 9.82 -7.65 1.77
C GLY A 38 11.27 -7.23 1.54
N LYS A 39 11.52 -6.16 0.77
CA LYS A 39 12.88 -5.56 0.64
C LYS A 39 13.34 -4.87 1.92
N ASP A 40 12.43 -4.18 2.61
CA ASP A 40 12.72 -3.53 3.89
C ASP A 40 12.81 -4.55 5.04
N HIS A 41 12.13 -5.69 4.88
CA HIS A 41 12.06 -6.75 5.88
C HIS A 41 12.34 -8.14 5.28
N PRO A 42 13.62 -8.50 5.10
CA PRO A 42 14.04 -9.78 4.51
C PRO A 42 13.51 -11.01 5.27
N GLU A 43 13.26 -10.87 6.57
CA GLU A 43 12.67 -11.89 7.45
C GLU A 43 11.25 -12.31 7.04
N PHE A 44 10.58 -11.53 6.19
CA PHE A 44 9.23 -11.81 5.69
C PHE A 44 9.20 -12.20 4.21
N LYS A 45 10.37 -12.43 3.59
CA LYS A 45 10.44 -12.98 2.23
C LYS A 45 9.66 -14.31 2.09
N ASP A 46 9.61 -15.08 3.18
CA ASP A 46 8.92 -16.37 3.27
C ASP A 46 7.64 -16.31 4.12
N ALA A 47 7.14 -15.11 4.46
CA ALA A 47 5.90 -14.98 5.22
C ALA A 47 4.68 -15.18 4.29
N ASP A 48 3.67 -15.92 4.76
CA ASP A 48 2.41 -16.13 4.05
C ASP A 48 1.53 -14.86 4.10
N ILE A 49 1.87 -13.90 3.25
CA ILE A 49 1.12 -12.65 3.05
C ILE A 49 -0.07 -12.92 2.13
N ASN A 50 -1.25 -13.04 2.72
CA ASN A 50 -2.54 -13.23 2.08
C ASN A 50 -3.37 -11.96 2.13
N PHE A 51 -4.05 -11.70 1.02
CA PHE A 51 -5.07 -10.68 0.93
C PHE A 51 -6.31 -11.06 1.76
N ILE A 52 -6.78 -10.14 2.60
CA ILE A 52 -7.93 -10.33 3.47
C ILE A 52 -9.16 -9.57 2.94
N GLY A 53 -8.96 -8.44 2.28
CA GLY A 53 -10.07 -7.63 1.76
C GLY A 53 -9.67 -6.20 1.42
N GLU A 54 -10.65 -5.35 1.14
CA GLU A 54 -10.45 -3.94 0.81
C GLU A 54 -11.24 -3.04 1.76
N ARG A 55 -10.72 -1.84 2.01
CA ARG A 55 -11.42 -0.77 2.72
C ARG A 55 -11.28 0.54 1.94
N GLU A 56 -12.39 1.25 1.72
CA GLU A 56 -12.30 2.61 1.16
C GLU A 56 -11.72 3.58 2.19
N GLU A 57 -10.69 4.32 1.77
CA GLU A 57 -10.02 5.35 2.56
C GLU A 57 -9.50 6.45 1.64
N PHE A 58 -9.76 7.72 1.97
CA PHE A 58 -9.16 8.88 1.28
C PHE A 58 -9.34 8.88 -0.25
N GLY A 59 -10.47 8.36 -0.75
CA GLY A 59 -10.74 8.25 -2.20
C GLY A 59 -9.97 7.12 -2.90
N ALA A 60 -9.32 6.24 -2.14
CA ALA A 60 -8.61 5.05 -2.62
C ALA A 60 -9.14 3.78 -1.95
N LYS A 61 -8.81 2.61 -2.52
CA LYS A 61 -9.12 1.32 -1.91
C LYS A 61 -7.89 0.77 -1.21
N ARG A 62 -7.84 0.88 0.11
CA ARG A 62 -6.80 0.24 0.92
C ARG A 62 -6.95 -1.27 0.83
N GLN A 63 -5.91 -1.93 0.36
CA GLN A 63 -5.77 -3.38 0.32
C GLN A 63 -5.31 -3.86 1.70
N LEU A 64 -6.07 -4.78 2.31
CA LEU A 64 -5.80 -5.36 3.61
C LEU A 64 -5.14 -6.71 3.42
N PHE A 65 -4.00 -6.90 4.08
CA PHE A 65 -3.24 -8.15 4.08
C PHE A 65 -3.04 -8.62 5.52
N ASN A 66 -2.86 -9.93 5.72
CA ASN A 66 -2.53 -10.54 7.02
C ASN A 66 -1.07 -10.28 7.43
N LEU A 67 -0.60 -9.05 7.29
CA LEU A 67 0.78 -8.70 7.59
C LEU A 67 1.07 -8.96 9.07
N PRO A 68 2.19 -9.63 9.41
CA PRO A 68 2.54 -9.95 10.78
C PRO A 68 3.00 -8.73 11.61
N PHE A 69 3.04 -7.54 11.00
CA PHE A 69 3.35 -6.28 11.68
C PHE A 69 2.12 -5.35 11.69
N ASP A 70 2.02 -4.56 12.77
CA ASP A 70 1.14 -3.40 12.89
C ASP A 70 1.16 -2.52 11.63
N ASP A 71 0.04 -1.83 11.35
CA ASP A 71 -0.35 -0.82 10.32
C ASP A 71 0.75 0.11 9.70
N THR A 72 1.98 -0.37 9.55
CA THR A 72 3.20 0.37 9.23
C THR A 72 3.39 0.41 7.73
N TYR A 73 2.94 -0.61 7.00
CA TYR A 73 2.87 -0.58 5.55
C TYR A 73 1.43 -0.69 5.09
N LEU A 74 1.04 0.22 4.21
CA LEU A 74 -0.30 0.39 3.68
C LEU A 74 -0.21 0.28 2.17
N ILE A 75 -1.07 -0.56 1.58
CA ILE A 75 -1.16 -0.70 0.12
C ILE A 75 -2.48 -0.08 -0.32
N TYR A 76 -2.42 0.91 -1.20
CA TYR A 76 -3.60 1.59 -1.73
C TYR A 76 -3.74 1.29 -3.22
N LYS A 77 -4.89 0.75 -3.61
CA LYS A 77 -5.31 0.60 -4.99
C LYS A 77 -5.97 1.89 -5.46
N VAL A 78 -5.44 2.45 -6.54
CA VAL A 78 -5.86 3.72 -7.14
C VAL A 78 -5.94 3.60 -8.65
N GLU A 79 -6.72 4.46 -9.28
CA GLU A 79 -6.72 4.58 -10.74
C GLU A 79 -5.57 5.49 -11.21
N ALA A 80 -4.94 5.16 -12.34
CA ALA A 80 -3.97 6.04 -12.96
C ALA A 80 -4.57 7.44 -13.23
N GLY A 81 -3.91 8.48 -12.72
CA GLY A 81 -4.40 9.86 -12.81
C GLY A 81 -5.36 10.28 -11.68
N ALA A 82 -5.65 9.41 -10.70
CA ALA A 82 -6.41 9.77 -9.53
C ALA A 82 -5.67 10.82 -8.68
N VAL A 83 -6.36 11.89 -8.30
CA VAL A 83 -5.87 12.86 -7.31
C VAL A 83 -6.17 12.28 -5.94
N LEU A 84 -5.13 11.88 -5.23
CA LEU A 84 -5.25 11.38 -3.86
C LEU A 84 -5.32 12.54 -2.89
N ASP A 85 -6.12 12.37 -1.82
CA ASP A 85 -6.25 13.37 -0.77
C ASP A 85 -4.84 13.70 -0.21
N PRO A 86 -4.46 14.99 -0.07
CA PRO A 86 -3.16 15.40 0.47
C PRO A 86 -2.86 14.88 1.88
N LEU A 87 -3.83 14.28 2.58
CA LEU A 87 -3.60 13.53 3.83
C LEU A 87 -2.80 12.23 3.65
N LEU A 88 -2.57 11.76 2.43
CA LEU A 88 -1.64 10.66 2.13
C LEU A 88 -0.17 11.10 2.06
N THR A 89 0.10 12.40 1.93
CA THR A 89 1.44 12.96 1.67
C THR A 89 1.95 13.92 2.76
N LYS A 90 1.20 14.10 3.84
CA LYS A 90 1.60 14.90 5.01
C LYS A 90 2.11 14.05 6.17
#